data_AF-A0A0T5X8B0-F1
#
_entry.id   AF-A0A0T5X8B0-F1
#
_cell.length_a   1.000
_cell.length_b   1.000
_cell.length_c   1.000
_cell.angle_alpha   90.00
_cell.angle_beta   90.00
_cell.angle_gamma   90.00
#
_symmetry.space_group_name_H-M   'P 1'
#
loop_
_entity.id
_entity.type
_entity.pdbx_description
1 polymer ?
#
loop_
_entity_poly.entity_id
_entity_poly.type
_entity_poly.pdbx_seq_one_letter_code
_entity_poly.pdbx_strand_id
1 'polypeptide(L)'
;MCDIIATYLMNKGVDLKLKIQVLGTGCPKCKKLADMAEKVARELGLDYEVEKVTDINKIISFGVMTTPALAVDGKVVIAGKVPSEGALKDTFRNLSGN
;
A
#
# COMPACT_ATOMS: atom_id res chain seq x y z
N MET A 1 13.42 -27.89 8.27
CA MET A 1 14.17 -27.25 7.16
C MET A 1 13.19 -27.23 5.98
N CYS A 2 12.23 -26.32 6.05
CA CYS A 2 11.15 -26.06 5.07
C CYS A 2 11.17 -24.53 4.92
N ASP A 3 11.20 -23.87 3.77
CA ASP A 3 10.95 -24.23 2.38
C ASP A 3 11.89 -23.38 1.51
N ILE A 4 12.76 -24.00 0.72
CA ILE A 4 13.73 -23.29 -0.14
C ILE A 4 13.11 -22.87 -1.50
N ILE A 5 11.85 -23.22 -1.85
CA ILE A 5 11.48 -23.26 -3.29
C ILE A 5 10.20 -22.48 -3.68
N ALA A 6 9.45 -21.87 -2.76
CA ALA A 6 8.20 -21.19 -3.16
C ALA A 6 8.38 -19.77 -3.74
N THR A 7 9.46 -19.06 -3.44
CA THR A 7 9.59 -17.64 -3.82
C THR A 7 10.23 -17.43 -5.19
N TYR A 8 10.90 -18.42 -5.77
CA TYR A 8 11.90 -18.15 -6.80
C TYR A 8 11.44 -18.24 -8.27
N LEU A 9 10.22 -18.72 -8.62
CA LEU A 9 9.96 -19.05 -10.05
C LEU A 9 8.54 -18.83 -10.63
N MET A 10 7.64 -18.06 -10.02
CA MET A 10 6.31 -17.82 -10.64
C MET A 10 5.76 -16.40 -10.46
N ASN A 11 6.36 -15.40 -11.13
CA ASN A 11 5.59 -14.51 -12.00
C ASN A 11 6.52 -13.68 -12.88
N LYS A 12 6.59 -14.06 -14.16
CA LYS A 12 7.03 -13.14 -15.20
C LYS A 12 6.03 -11.97 -15.22
N GLY A 13 6.52 -10.74 -15.06
CA GLY A 13 5.92 -9.61 -15.76
C GLY A 13 5.43 -8.40 -14.96
N VAL A 14 5.91 -8.15 -13.73
CA VAL A 14 5.70 -6.81 -13.13
C VAL A 14 6.82 -6.47 -12.14
N ASP A 15 7.94 -5.91 -12.63
CA ASP A 15 8.96 -5.26 -11.79
C ASP A 15 8.45 -3.88 -11.35
N LEU A 16 7.34 -3.87 -10.62
CA LEU A 16 6.74 -2.66 -10.06
C LEU A 16 6.68 -2.83 -8.55
N LYS A 17 7.72 -2.30 -7.88
CA LYS A 17 7.74 -2.13 -6.43
C LYS A 17 6.62 -1.21 -6.01
N LEU A 18 5.66 -1.75 -5.28
CA LEU A 18 4.44 -1.09 -4.89
C LEU A 18 4.66 -0.30 -3.59
N LYS A 19 4.76 1.03 -3.68
CA LYS A 19 5.14 1.89 -2.54
C LYS A 19 3.95 2.27 -1.65
N ILE A 20 3.83 1.66 -0.48
CA ILE A 20 2.82 1.96 0.52
C ILE A 20 3.33 3.09 1.42
N GLN A 21 2.86 4.31 1.17
CA GLN A 21 3.22 5.52 1.90
C GLN A 21 2.14 5.88 2.93
N VAL A 22 2.47 5.74 4.22
CA VAL A 22 1.55 6.08 5.30
C VAL A 22 1.74 7.55 5.68
N LEU A 23 0.76 8.37 5.33
CA LEU A 23 0.72 9.83 5.52
C LEU A 23 -0.12 10.15 6.75
N GLY A 24 0.47 10.13 7.94
CA GLY A 24 -0.29 10.45 9.14
C GLY A 24 0.49 10.40 10.44
N THR A 25 -0.07 11.06 11.45
CA THR A 25 0.48 11.22 12.80
C THR A 25 0.37 9.96 13.67
N GLY A 26 0.29 8.77 13.07
CA GLY A 26 0.43 7.50 13.81
C GLY A 26 -0.85 6.90 14.40
N CYS A 27 -2.05 7.18 13.85
CA CYS A 27 -3.27 6.54 14.33
C CYS A 27 -3.27 5.01 14.10
N PRO A 28 -3.77 4.20 15.07
CA PRO A 28 -3.78 2.73 14.99
C PRO A 28 -4.57 2.19 13.79
N LYS A 29 -5.57 2.97 13.33
CA LYS A 29 -6.36 2.66 12.14
C LYS A 29 -5.53 2.67 10.85
N CYS A 30 -4.56 3.58 10.72
CA CYS A 30 -3.68 3.66 9.55
C CYS A 30 -2.75 2.46 9.46
N LYS A 31 -2.26 2.01 10.62
CA LYS A 31 -1.38 0.83 10.70
C LYS A 31 -2.12 -0.44 10.28
N LYS A 32 -3.34 -0.65 10.79
CA LYS A 32 -4.18 -1.79 10.36
C LYS A 32 -4.42 -1.79 8.85
N LEU A 33 -4.64 -0.62 8.29
CA LEU A 33 -4.89 -0.47 6.87
C LEU A 33 -3.66 -0.79 6.02
N ALA A 34 -2.48 -0.32 6.43
CA ALA A 34 -1.22 -0.67 5.79
C ALA A 34 -0.99 -2.19 5.86
N ASP A 35 -1.18 -2.80 7.03
CA ASP A 35 -1.04 -4.26 7.21
C ASP A 35 -1.99 -5.06 6.30
N MET A 36 -3.25 -4.63 6.17
CA MET A 36 -4.19 -5.23 5.22
C MET A 36 -3.74 -5.04 3.75
N ALA A 37 -3.24 -3.86 3.40
CA ALA A 37 -2.72 -3.58 2.06
C ALA A 37 -1.49 -4.43 1.73
N GLU A 38 -0.54 -4.55 2.67
CA GLU A 38 0.65 -5.41 2.58
C GLU A 38 0.25 -6.88 2.43
N LYS A 39 -0.75 -7.34 3.20
CA LYS A 39 -1.26 -8.70 3.09
C LYS A 39 -1.84 -8.96 1.71
N VAL A 40 -2.68 -8.07 1.18
CA VAL A 40 -3.26 -8.21 -0.16
C VAL A 40 -2.18 -8.16 -1.24
N ALA A 41 -1.22 -7.23 -1.15
CA ALA A 41 -0.10 -7.16 -2.09
C ALA A 41 0.73 -8.45 -2.08
N ARG A 42 1.00 -9.00 -0.89
CA ARG A 42 1.69 -10.28 -0.70
C ARG A 42 0.89 -11.46 -1.26
N GLU A 43 -0.42 -11.50 -1.04
CA GLU A 43 -1.31 -12.53 -1.61
C GLU A 43 -1.34 -12.47 -3.14
N LEU A 44 -1.21 -11.28 -3.72
CA LEU A 44 -1.09 -11.07 -5.17
C LEU A 44 0.31 -11.34 -5.71
N GLY A 45 1.30 -11.61 -4.84
CA GLY A 45 2.70 -11.82 -5.23
C GLY A 45 3.39 -10.55 -5.73
N LEU A 46 2.91 -9.37 -5.34
CA LEU A 46 3.51 -8.07 -5.67
C LEU A 46 4.61 -7.72 -4.66
N ASP A 47 5.74 -7.20 -5.17
CA ASP A 47 6.80 -6.63 -4.32
C ASP A 47 6.32 -5.27 -3.80
N TYR A 48 6.40 -5.01 -2.48
CA TYR A 48 5.92 -3.77 -1.88
C TYR A 48 6.93 -3.17 -0.89
N GLU A 49 6.87 -1.85 -0.72
CA GLU A 49 7.75 -1.10 0.17
C GLU A 49 6.93 -0.14 1.04
N VAL A 50 7.08 -0.21 2.38
CA VAL A 50 6.34 0.64 3.31
C VAL A 50 7.18 1.84 3.73
N GLU A 51 6.75 3.04 3.36
CA GLU A 51 7.36 4.30 3.77
C GLU A 51 6.42 5.06 4.73
N LYS A 52 6.92 5.47 5.89
CA LYS A 52 6.16 6.35 6.80
C LYS A 52 6.51 7.78 6.48
N VAL A 53 5.54 8.53 5.98
CA VAL A 53 5.72 9.91 5.62
C VAL A 53 5.19 10.79 6.75
N THR A 54 6.12 11.33 7.54
CA THR A 54 5.86 12.34 8.57
C THR A 54 6.16 13.76 8.10
N ASP A 55 6.76 13.89 6.91
CA ASP A 55 7.14 15.19 6.34
C ASP A 55 5.90 15.91 5.81
N ILE A 56 5.63 17.09 6.39
CA ILE A 56 4.49 17.92 6.01
C ILE A 56 4.55 18.32 4.53
N ASN A 57 5.74 18.58 3.97
CA ASN A 57 5.87 18.94 2.56
C ASN A 57 5.45 17.79 1.65
N LYS A 58 5.86 16.55 1.98
CA LYS A 58 5.38 15.37 1.24
C LYS A 58 3.87 15.22 1.35
N ILE A 59 3.29 15.39 2.55
CA ILE A 59 1.83 15.31 2.78
C ILE A 59 1.06 16.32 1.90
N ILE A 60 1.53 17.56 1.84
CA ILE A 60 0.94 18.62 0.98
C ILE A 60 1.11 18.27 -0.50
N SER A 61 2.29 17.76 -0.90
CA SER A 61 2.57 17.34 -2.28
C SER A 61 1.65 16.21 -2.75
N PHE A 62 1.27 15.31 -1.84
CA PHE A 62 0.26 14.28 -2.09
C PHE A 62 -1.18 14.80 -2.13
N GLY A 63 -1.42 16.09 -1.87
CA GLY A 63 -2.75 16.68 -1.83
C GLY A 63 -3.57 16.28 -0.60
N VAL A 64 -2.92 15.76 0.45
CA VAL A 64 -3.60 15.38 1.69
C VAL A 64 -3.73 16.62 2.57
N MET A 65 -4.91 17.22 2.60
CA MET A 65 -5.22 18.33 3.53
C MET A 65 -5.69 17.83 4.90
N THR A 66 -6.23 16.61 4.95
CA THR A 66 -6.78 16.00 6.18
C THR A 66 -6.10 14.66 6.45
N THR A 67 -5.27 14.62 7.50
CA THR A 67 -4.73 13.36 8.02
C THR A 67 -5.77 12.72 8.95
N PRO A 68 -5.91 11.39 8.97
CA PRO A 68 -5.00 10.36 8.42
C PRO A 68 -5.19 10.06 6.92
N ALA A 69 -4.09 9.75 6.22
CA ALA A 69 -4.10 9.31 4.84
C ALA A 69 -3.14 8.13 4.57
N LEU A 70 -3.48 7.33 3.56
CA LEU A 70 -2.64 6.27 3.00
C LEU A 70 -2.50 6.54 1.51
N ALA A 71 -1.26 6.59 1.06
CA ALA A 71 -0.90 6.57 -0.34
C ALA A 71 -0.31 5.20 -0.70
N VAL A 72 -0.62 4.74 -1.90
CA VAL A 72 -0.13 3.49 -2.48
C VAL A 72 0.32 3.82 -3.88
N ASP A 73 1.58 3.51 -4.17
CA ASP A 73 2.27 3.86 -5.42
C ASP A 73 2.24 5.37 -5.74
N GLY A 74 2.37 6.19 -4.70
CA GLY A 74 2.26 7.65 -4.79
C GLY A 74 0.84 8.18 -5.04
N LYS A 75 -0.14 7.30 -5.18
CA LYS A 75 -1.55 7.66 -5.30
C LYS A 75 -2.22 7.61 -3.94
N VAL A 76 -2.82 8.72 -3.50
CA VAL A 76 -3.63 8.72 -2.28
C VAL A 76 -4.86 7.87 -2.51
N VAL A 77 -4.84 6.66 -1.98
CA VAL A 77 -5.98 5.74 -2.03
C VAL A 77 -7.02 6.16 -1.00
N ILE A 78 -6.56 6.72 0.11
CA ILE A 78 -7.37 6.94 1.30
C ILE A 78 -6.92 8.23 1.95
N ALA A 79 -7.86 9.15 2.15
CA ALA A 79 -7.67 10.34 2.97
C ALA A 79 -8.91 10.53 3.86
N GLY A 80 -8.70 10.78 5.14
CA GLY A 80 -9.76 11.07 6.11
C GLY A 80 -10.68 9.90 6.51
N LYS A 81 -10.43 8.66 6.03
CA LYS A 81 -11.24 7.48 6.39
C LYS A 81 -10.43 6.18 6.34
N VAL A 82 -11.03 5.05 6.71
CA VAL A 82 -10.44 3.71 6.57
C VAL A 82 -11.38 2.89 5.70
N PRO A 83 -10.97 2.45 4.50
CA PRO A 83 -11.79 1.58 3.67
C PRO A 83 -11.75 0.14 4.18
N SER A 84 -12.68 -0.66 3.66
CA SER A 84 -12.76 -2.10 3.89
C SER A 84 -11.79 -2.88 2.99
N GLU A 85 -11.49 -4.13 3.36
CA GLU A 85 -10.62 -5.04 2.61
C GLU A 85 -11.03 -5.21 1.14
N GLY A 86 -12.33 -5.23 0.84
CA GLY A 86 -12.84 -5.33 -0.53
C GLY A 86 -12.40 -4.16 -1.42
N ALA A 87 -12.47 -2.94 -0.91
CA ALA A 87 -12.07 -1.75 -1.66
C ALA A 87 -10.55 -1.68 -1.88
N LEU A 88 -9.76 -2.21 -0.94
CA LEU A 88 -8.31 -2.39 -1.12
C LEU A 88 -8.03 -3.34 -2.29
N LYS A 89 -8.63 -4.54 -2.29
CA LYS A 89 -8.47 -5.52 -3.37
C LYS A 89 -8.85 -4.94 -4.73
N ASP A 90 -9.96 -4.21 -4.79
CA ASP A 90 -10.39 -3.50 -6.00
C ASP A 90 -9.35 -2.47 -6.47
N THR A 91 -8.73 -1.74 -5.54
CA THR A 91 -7.69 -0.75 -5.87
C THR A 91 -6.46 -1.42 -6.49
N PHE A 92 -5.95 -2.48 -5.86
CA PHE A 92 -4.81 -3.25 -6.41
C PHE A 92 -5.13 -3.86 -7.77
N ARG A 93 -6.34 -4.41 -7.93
CA ARG A 93 -6.81 -4.98 -9.20
C ARG A 93 -6.92 -3.94 -10.32
N ASN A 94 -7.37 -2.73 -10.00
CA ASN A 94 -7.42 -1.61 -10.95
C ASN A 94 -6.02 -1.06 -11.29
N LEU A 95 -5.05 -1.14 -10.38
CA LEU A 95 -3.66 -0.72 -10.63
C LEU A 95 -2.94 -1.65 -11.62
N SER A 96 -3.23 -2.94 -11.60
CA SER A 96 -2.64 -3.91 -12.53
C SER A 96 -3.27 -3.93 -13.93
N GLY A 97 -4.35 -3.15 -14.16
CA GLY A 97 -5.21 -3.27 -15.33
C GLY A 97 -5.28 -2.06 -16.27
N ASN A 98 -4.42 -1.05 -16.11
CA ASN A 98 -4.39 0.15 -16.96
C ASN A 98 -3.02 0.37 -17.60
#